data_AF-A0A7C5L3I2-F1
#
_entry.id   AF-A0A7C5L3I2-F1
#
_cell.length_a   1.000
_cell.length_b   1.000
_cell.length_c   1.000
_cell.angle_alpha   90.00
_cell.angle_beta   90.00
_cell.angle_gamma   90.00
#
_symmetry.space_group_name_H-M   'P 1'
#
loop_
_entity.id
_entity.type
_entity.pdbx_description
1 polymer ?
#
loop_
_entity_poly.entity_id
_entity_poly.type
_entity_poly.pdbx_seq_one_letter_code
_entity_poly.pdbx_strand_id
1 'polypeptide(L)'
;SMGWVYYLKGDYERAVQYLLDALRRVYDDPVVNEHVGDVLLKMGYPDSAVRYYKRSLMLLEKGKEGEKGQRERVLEKLKELGVSP
;
A
#
# COMPACT_ATOMS: atom_id res chain seq x y z
N SER A 1 -2.77 0.08 12.75
CA SER A 1 -1.40 0.61 12.56
C SER A 1 -1.36 2.10 12.86
N MET A 2 -0.29 2.62 13.48
CA MET A 2 -0.12 4.07 13.73
C MET A 2 -0.12 4.88 12.42
N GLY A 3 0.43 4.33 11.34
CA GLY A 3 0.39 4.98 10.03
C GLY A 3 -1.02 5.24 9.51
N TRP A 4 -1.93 4.28 9.72
CA TRP A 4 -3.34 4.44 9.33
C TRP A 4 -4.06 5.50 10.18
N VAL A 5 -3.72 5.62 11.47
CA VAL A 5 -4.26 6.68 12.32
C VAL A 5 -3.88 8.07 11.79
N TYR A 6 -2.64 8.26 11.35
CA TYR A 6 -2.22 9.52 10.73
C TYR A 6 -2.85 9.75 9.36
N TYR A 7 -3.02 8.69 8.56
CA TYR A 7 -3.74 8.77 7.28
C TYR A 7 -5.18 9.28 7.46
N LEU A 8 -5.90 8.74 8.45
CA LEU A 8 -7.27 9.18 8.77
C LEU A 8 -7.33 10.63 9.29
N LYS A 9 -6.23 11.13 9.86
CA LYS A 9 -6.09 12.53 10.29
C LYS A 9 -5.68 13.47 9.15
N GLY A 10 -5.46 12.96 7.94
CA GLY A 10 -4.96 13.73 6.79
C GLY A 10 -3.47 14.04 6.86
N ASP A 11 -2.75 13.49 7.84
CA ASP A 11 -1.30 13.70 7.98
C ASP A 11 -0.54 12.61 7.22
N TYR A 12 -0.46 12.80 5.91
CA TYR A 12 0.11 11.80 5.01
C TYR A 12 1.63 11.67 5.16
N GLU A 13 2.33 12.75 5.54
CA GLU A 13 3.78 12.72 5.78
C GLU A 13 4.14 11.84 6.96
N ARG A 14 3.45 11.98 8.10
CA ARG A 14 3.67 11.07 9.23
C ARG A 14 3.17 9.67 8.91
N ALA A 15 2.05 9.54 8.22
CA ALA A 15 1.52 8.24 7.83
C ALA A 15 2.55 7.42 7.03
N VAL A 16 3.16 8.02 6.00
CA VAL A 16 4.15 7.32 5.17
C VAL A 16 5.41 6.98 5.96
N GLN A 17 5.88 7.84 6.86
CA GLN A 17 7.03 7.54 7.72
C GLN A 17 6.78 6.29 8.58
N TYR A 18 5.64 6.23 9.28
CA TYR A 18 5.31 5.07 10.11
C TYR A 18 5.15 3.78 9.30
N LEU A 19 4.59 3.85 8.09
CA LEU A 19 4.41 2.67 7.24
C LEU A 19 5.72 2.20 6.62
N LEU A 20 6.59 3.11 6.18
CA LEU A 20 7.93 2.75 5.71
C LEU A 20 8.77 2.15 6.84
N ASP A 21 8.63 2.65 8.06
CA ASP A 21 9.27 2.07 9.24
C ASP A 21 8.77 0.66 9.57
N ALA A 22 7.48 0.41 9.35
CA ALA A 22 6.93 -0.94 9.44
C ALA A 22 7.55 -1.85 8.37
N LEU A 23 7.70 -1.40 7.12
CA LEU A 23 8.36 -2.16 6.06
C LEU A 23 9.86 -2.42 6.34
N ARG A 24 10.54 -1.55 7.09
CA ARG A 24 11.93 -1.82 7.53
C ARG A 24 12.01 -3.02 8.47
N ARG A 25 10.93 -3.34 9.18
CA ARG A 25 10.85 -4.46 10.13
C ARG A 25 10.23 -5.71 9.52
N VAL A 26 9.22 -5.53 8.66
CA VAL A 26 8.49 -6.59 7.97
C VAL A 26 8.34 -6.19 6.50
N TYR A 27 9.36 -6.49 5.72
CA TYR A 27 9.48 -6.04 4.33
C TYR A 27 8.43 -6.69 3.40
N ASP A 28 7.87 -7.82 3.80
CA ASP A 28 7.04 -8.72 2.99
C ASP A 28 5.58 -8.78 3.45
N ASP A 29 5.09 -7.72 4.08
CA ASP A 29 3.68 -7.56 4.46
C ASP A 29 2.87 -6.95 3.29
N PRO A 30 1.90 -7.68 2.70
CA PRO A 30 1.08 -7.15 1.62
C PRO A 30 0.22 -5.95 2.02
N VAL A 31 -0.31 -5.94 3.25
CA VAL A 31 -1.20 -4.90 3.81
C VAL A 31 -0.45 -3.60 3.99
N VAL A 32 0.76 -3.66 4.57
CA VAL A 32 1.58 -2.45 4.72
C VAL A 32 1.98 -1.89 3.36
N ASN A 33 2.32 -2.75 2.38
CA ASN A 33 2.63 -2.29 1.02
C ASN A 33 1.41 -1.60 0.37
N GLU A 34 0.20 -2.14 0.50
CA GLU A 34 -1.02 -1.47 0.00
C GLU A 34 -1.20 -0.09 0.65
N HIS A 35 -1.08 0.00 1.98
CA HIS A 35 -1.28 1.27 2.69
C HIS A 35 -0.22 2.33 2.34
N VAL A 36 1.03 1.94 2.09
CA VAL A 36 2.03 2.88 1.57
C VAL A 36 1.58 3.42 0.21
N GLY A 37 1.04 2.56 -0.65
CA GLY A 37 0.45 2.98 -1.92
C GLY A 37 -0.70 3.98 -1.74
N ASP A 38 -1.61 3.71 -0.81
CA ASP A 38 -2.77 4.59 -0.52
C ASP A 38 -2.32 5.99 -0.08
N VAL A 39 -1.34 6.06 0.81
CA VAL A 39 -0.79 7.32 1.31
C VAL A 39 -0.07 8.08 0.20
N LEU A 40 0.78 7.40 -0.59
CA LEU A 40 1.50 8.03 -1.69
C LEU A 40 0.56 8.58 -2.75
N LEU A 41 -0.55 7.89 -3.02
CA LEU A 41 -1.57 8.38 -3.94
C LEU A 41 -2.23 9.67 -3.40
N LYS A 42 -2.55 9.74 -2.10
CA LYS A 42 -3.05 10.96 -1.47
C LYS A 42 -2.06 12.11 -1.47
N MET A 43 -0.76 11.81 -1.46
CA MET A 43 0.31 12.80 -1.56
C MET A 43 0.62 13.25 -3.00
N GLY A 44 -0.08 12.70 -4.01
CA GLY A 44 0.14 13.07 -5.41
C GLY A 44 1.31 12.35 -6.09
N TYR A 45 1.71 11.18 -5.58
CA TYR A 45 2.78 10.36 -6.14
C TYR A 45 2.26 9.04 -6.75
N PRO A 46 1.50 9.09 -7.86
CA PRO A 46 0.84 7.91 -8.44
C PRO A 46 1.83 6.84 -8.91
N ASP A 47 2.95 7.21 -9.53
CA ASP A 47 3.96 6.24 -9.99
C ASP A 47 4.57 5.46 -8.82
N SER A 48 4.76 6.14 -7.69
CA SER A 48 5.25 5.51 -6.47
C SER A 48 4.18 4.59 -5.88
N ALA A 49 2.92 5.03 -5.84
CA ALA A 49 1.80 4.20 -5.38
C ALA A 49 1.68 2.89 -6.18
N VAL A 50 1.79 2.96 -7.51
CA VAL A 50 1.77 1.80 -8.41
C VAL A 50 2.84 0.78 -8.03
N ARG A 51 4.07 1.22 -7.71
CA ARG A 51 5.15 0.30 -7.31
C ARG A 51 4.81 -0.48 -6.05
N TYR A 52 4.20 0.19 -5.06
CA TYR A 52 3.79 -0.45 -3.81
C TYR A 52 2.56 -1.36 -3.97
N TYR A 53 1.59 -0.98 -4.79
CA TYR A 53 0.46 -1.86 -5.13
C TYR A 53 0.91 -3.12 -5.87
N LYS A 54 1.80 -3.00 -6.86
CA LYS A 54 2.40 -4.16 -7.54
C LYS A 54 3.16 -5.05 -6.56
N ARG A 55 3.87 -4.45 -5.60
CA ARG A 55 4.57 -5.20 -4.56
C ARG A 55 3.59 -5.96 -3.66
N SER A 56 2.52 -5.32 -3.21
CA SER A 56 1.45 -5.94 -2.44
C SER A 56 0.84 -7.14 -3.19
N LEU A 57 0.46 -6.94 -4.45
CA LEU A 57 -0.10 -8.00 -5.30
C LEU A 57 0.86 -9.19 -5.47
N MET A 58 2.14 -8.92 -5.74
CA MET A 58 3.17 -9.95 -5.86
C MET A 58 3.31 -10.77 -4.57
N LEU A 59 3.24 -10.13 -3.39
CA LEU A 59 3.34 -10.83 -2.11
C LEU A 59 2.13 -11.73 -1.87
N LEU A 60 0.93 -11.26 -2.19
CA LEU A 60 -0.30 -12.09 -2.15
C LEU A 60 -0.19 -13.30 -3.08
N GLU A 61 0.34 -13.12 -4.29
CA GLU A 61 0.58 -14.22 -5.26
C GLU A 61 1.60 -15.24 -4.77
N LYS A 62 2.55 -14.81 -3.95
CA LYS A 62 3.51 -15.69 -3.27
C LYS A 62 2.92 -16.37 -2.03
N GLY A 63 1.63 -16.21 -1.76
CA GLY A 63 0.94 -16.84 -0.64
C GLY A 63 1.18 -16.16 0.71
N LYS A 64 1.68 -14.91 0.73
CA LYS A 64 1.73 -14.14 1.97
C LYS A 64 0.33 -13.82 2.45
N GLU A 65 0.12 -13.94 3.75
CA GLU A 65 -1.16 -13.63 4.36
C GLU A 65 -1.46 -12.14 4.20
N GLY A 66 -2.64 -11.86 3.69
CA GLY A 66 -3.18 -10.52 3.53
C GLY A 66 -4.59 -10.45 4.10
N GLU A 67 -5.24 -9.33 3.92
CA GLU A 67 -6.63 -9.16 4.35
C GLU A 67 -7.62 -9.82 3.38
N LYS A 68 -8.81 -10.14 3.90
CA LYS A 68 -9.92 -10.60 3.05
C LYS A 68 -10.25 -9.55 1.99
N GLY A 69 -10.29 -9.98 0.73
CA GLY A 69 -10.59 -9.12 -0.42
C GLY A 69 -9.45 -8.17 -0.81
N GLN A 70 -8.26 -8.32 -0.22
CA GLN A 70 -7.15 -7.41 -0.47
C GLN A 70 -6.68 -7.45 -1.93
N ARG A 71 -6.56 -8.67 -2.49
CA ARG A 71 -6.12 -8.86 -3.87
C ARG A 71 -7.01 -8.08 -4.83
N GLU A 72 -8.32 -8.21 -4.67
CA GLU A 72 -9.32 -7.57 -5.52
C GLU A 72 -9.23 -6.04 -5.41
N ARG A 73 -9.11 -5.49 -4.19
CA ARG A 73 -8.92 -4.04 -3.97
C ARG A 73 -7.65 -3.51 -4.63
N VAL A 74 -6.54 -4.22 -4.50
CA VAL A 74 -5.26 -3.80 -5.10
C VAL A 74 -5.32 -3.83 -6.63
N LEU A 75 -5.97 -4.85 -7.21
CA LEU A 75 -6.20 -4.94 -8.65
C LEU A 75 -7.07 -3.79 -9.18
N GLU A 76 -8.13 -3.43 -8.45
CA GLU A 76 -8.99 -2.30 -8.79
C GLU A 76 -8.22 -0.98 -8.77
N LYS A 77 -7.45 -0.72 -7.70
CA LYS A 77 -6.57 0.47 -7.59
C LYS A 77 -5.57 0.58 -8.75
N LEU A 78 -4.96 -0.54 -9.16
CA LEU A 78 -4.05 -0.56 -10.29
C LEU A 78 -4.77 -0.22 -11.60
N LYS A 79 -5.96 -0.79 -11.83
CA LYS A 79 -6.78 -0.51 -13.00
C LYS A 79 -7.23 0.95 -13.06
N GLU A 80 -7.64 1.53 -11.94
CA GLU A 80 -7.99 2.96 -11.84
C GLU A 80 -6.82 3.88 -12.21
N LEU A 81 -5.59 3.44 -11.93
CA LEU A 81 -4.37 4.14 -12.30
C LEU A 81 -3.89 3.85 -13.73
N GLY A 82 -4.72 3.20 -14.56
CA GLY A 82 -4.40 2.85 -15.94
C GLY A 82 -3.34 1.76 -16.07
N VAL A 83 -3.06 1.02 -14.99
CA VAL A 83 -2.10 -0.07 -14.98
C VAL A 83 -2.84 -1.37 -15.22
N SER A 84 -2.55 -2.03 -16.34
CA SER A 84 -2.93 -3.43 -16.54
C SER A 84 -2.14 -4.31 -15.58
N PRO A 85 -2.81 -5.09 -14.71
CA PRO A 85 -2.16 -6.03 -13.81
C PRO A 85 -1.35 -7.11 -14.53
#